data_AF-A0A1G1A5Y8-F1
#
_entry.id   AF-A0A1G1A5Y8-F1
#
_cell.length_a   1.000
_cell.length_b   1.000
_cell.length_c   1.000
_cell.angle_alpha   90.00
_cell.angle_beta   90.00
_cell.angle_gamma   90.00
#
_symmetry.space_group_name_H-M   'P 1'
#
loop_
_entity.id
_entity.type
_entity.pdbx_description
1 polymer ?
#
loop_
_entity_poly.entity_id
_entity_poly.type
_entity_poly.pdbx_seq_one_letter_code
_entity_poly.pdbx_strand_id
1 'polypeptide(L)'
;MNKAIATICAMMVAGACLAQENINPEVVELTKKLDSIIIPAVDLREANLADVVGFLTAAAKEHDAEKAGVNLVLMDRENQSTVTLTLQKVSLHKILKLVGEMAGLSVDVEEGVVVLR
;
A
#
# COMPACT_ATOMS: atom_id res chain seq x y z
N MET A 1 -14.95 27.96 39.18
CA MET A 1 -13.71 28.70 39.53
C MET A 1 -12.53 27.83 39.14
N ASN A 2 -12.16 27.77 37.86
CA ASN A 2 -11.26 28.70 37.16
C ASN A 2 -9.83 28.69 37.70
N LYS A 3 -8.97 27.88 37.06
CA LYS A 3 -7.65 28.33 36.62
C LYS A 3 -7.41 27.81 35.21
N ALA A 4 -7.76 28.67 34.25
CA ALA A 4 -7.23 28.65 32.91
C ALA A 4 -5.71 28.93 32.93
N ILE A 5 -5.07 28.66 31.80
CA ILE A 5 -3.76 29.16 31.37
C ILE A 5 -2.56 28.27 31.77
N ALA A 6 -2.50 27.10 31.13
CA ALA A 6 -1.26 26.61 30.55
C ALA A 6 -1.45 26.55 29.03
N THR A 7 -1.54 27.75 28.49
CA THR A 7 -1.55 28.08 27.07
C THR A 7 -0.16 27.79 26.50
N ILE A 8 -0.13 27.09 25.36
CA ILE A 8 0.96 26.99 24.37
C ILE A 8 2.12 26.04 24.74
N CYS A 9 2.02 24.81 24.23
CA CYS A 9 3.14 24.26 23.47
C CYS A 9 2.61 23.33 22.36
N ALA A 10 2.73 23.82 21.13
CA ALA A 10 2.91 23.08 19.87
C ALA A 10 1.94 21.94 19.49
N MET A 11 1.01 22.28 18.58
CA MET A 11 0.96 21.78 17.19
C MET A 11 1.34 20.31 16.90
N MET A 12 0.47 19.64 16.13
CA MET A 12 0.66 18.35 15.41
C MET A 12 0.39 17.04 16.16
N VAL A 13 -0.88 16.73 16.45
CA VAL A 13 -1.40 15.40 16.09
C VAL A 13 -2.80 15.57 15.50
N ALA A 14 -2.83 16.08 14.28
CA ALA A 14 -3.96 15.86 13.38
C ALA A 14 -3.74 14.49 12.74
N GLY A 15 -4.66 13.55 12.94
CA GLY A 15 -4.64 12.29 12.19
C GLY A 15 -5.27 11.12 12.91
N ALA A 16 -6.54 10.88 12.61
CA ALA A 16 -7.28 9.62 12.72
C ALA A 16 -7.56 9.05 14.11
N CYS A 17 -8.77 9.37 14.59
CA CYS A 17 -9.59 8.43 15.34
C CYS A 17 -10.28 7.46 14.35
N LEU A 18 -10.73 6.30 14.87
CA LEU A 18 -11.44 5.16 14.24
C LEU A 18 -10.50 4.13 13.57
N ALA A 19 -10.44 2.84 13.93
CA ALA A 19 -11.26 1.94 14.75
C ALA A 19 -10.38 0.75 15.24
N GLN A 20 -10.78 0.07 16.32
CA GLN A 20 -10.13 -1.18 16.74
C GLN A 20 -10.68 -2.36 15.94
N GLU A 21 -9.81 -3.21 15.36
CA GLU A 21 -10.09 -4.66 15.25
C GLU A 21 -8.77 -5.41 14.98
N ASN A 22 -8.34 -6.24 15.93
CA ASN A 22 -7.28 -7.25 15.85
C ASN A 22 -6.14 -7.00 14.83
N ILE A 23 -5.18 -6.13 15.16
CA ILE A 23 -4.02 -5.93 14.29
C ILE A 23 -3.02 -7.06 14.56
N ASN A 24 -3.07 -8.13 13.75
CA ASN A 24 -2.04 -9.15 13.75
C ASN A 24 -0.68 -8.44 13.62
N PRO A 25 0.29 -8.64 14.54
CA PRO A 25 1.56 -7.91 14.52
C PRO A 25 2.33 -8.12 13.21
N GLU A 26 2.12 -9.26 12.56
CA GLU A 26 2.67 -9.59 11.25
C GLU A 26 2.16 -8.66 10.13
N VAL A 27 0.88 -8.27 10.15
CA VAL A 27 0.28 -7.34 9.17
C VAL A 27 0.87 -5.94 9.32
N VAL A 28 1.13 -5.51 10.56
CA VAL A 28 1.77 -4.21 10.85
C VAL A 28 3.18 -4.15 10.29
N GLU A 29 3.99 -5.17 10.56
CA GLU A 29 5.37 -5.23 10.09
C GLU A 29 5.44 -5.34 8.57
N LEU A 30 4.54 -6.11 7.94
CA LEU A 30 4.43 -6.16 6.49
C LEU A 30 4.05 -4.80 5.90
N THR A 31 3.06 -4.11 6.47
CA THR A 31 2.64 -2.79 5.97
C THR A 31 3.77 -1.77 6.06
N LYS A 32 4.51 -1.74 7.17
CA LYS A 32 5.71 -0.90 7.31
C LYS A 32 6.76 -1.25 6.26
N LYS A 33 6.96 -2.55 5.99
CA LYS A 33 7.89 -3.00 4.94
C LYS A 33 7.45 -2.50 3.57
N LEU A 34 6.16 -2.62 3.23
CA LEU A 34 5.60 -2.10 1.97
C LEU A 34 5.76 -0.58 1.82
N ASP A 35 5.66 0.17 2.92
CA ASP A 35 5.88 1.62 2.94
C ASP A 35 7.36 2.01 2.80
N SER A 36 8.27 1.18 3.31
CA SER A 36 9.72 1.40 3.21
C SER A 36 10.29 1.14 1.81
N ILE A 37 9.62 0.29 1.01
CA ILE A 37 10.03 -0.02 -0.36
C ILE A 37 9.60 1.13 -1.27
N ILE A 38 10.55 1.99 -1.62
CA ILE A 38 10.34 3.10 -2.53
C ILE A 38 10.72 2.69 -3.95
N ILE A 39 9.72 2.70 -4.85
CA ILE A 39 9.95 2.43 -6.27
C ILE A 39 10.22 3.77 -6.98
N PRO A 40 11.39 3.91 -7.64
CA PRO A 40 11.83 5.18 -8.21
C PRO A 40 10.94 5.64 -9.37
N ALA A 41 10.50 4.73 -10.22
CA ALA A 41 9.61 5.01 -11.33
C ALA A 41 8.77 3.78 -11.69
N VAL A 42 7.49 4.00 -11.96
CA VAL A 42 6.55 3.02 -12.48
C VAL A 42 5.81 3.69 -13.65
N ASP A 43 5.86 3.07 -14.82
CA ASP A 43 5.11 3.52 -15.99
C ASP A 43 4.28 2.36 -16.52
N LEU A 44 2.97 2.42 -16.28
CA LEU A 44 2.00 1.44 -16.75
C LEU A 44 1.16 2.10 -17.83
N ARG A 45 1.09 1.49 -19.00
CA ARG A 45 0.34 1.99 -20.15
C ARG A 45 -0.58 0.91 -20.66
N GLU A 46 -1.87 1.09 -20.42
CA GLU A 46 -2.91 0.11 -20.77
C GLU A 46 -2.54 -1.30 -20.28
N ALA A 47 -1.88 -1.37 -19.12
CA ALA A 47 -1.33 -2.60 -18.59
C ALA A 47 -2.47 -3.40 -17.97
N ASN A 48 -2.52 -4.70 -18.28
CA ASN A 48 -3.51 -5.59 -17.69
C ASN A 48 -3.17 -5.81 -16.21
N LEU A 49 -4.18 -5.99 -15.36
CA LEU A 49 -3.98 -6.13 -13.92
C LEU A 49 -3.03 -7.27 -13.56
N ALA A 50 -3.10 -8.40 -14.28
CA ALA A 50 -2.18 -9.51 -14.12
C ALA A 50 -0.71 -9.11 -14.40
N ASP A 51 -0.47 -8.34 -15.46
CA ASP A 51 0.85 -7.83 -15.81
C ASP A 51 1.33 -6.81 -14.77
N VAL A 52 0.43 -5.98 -14.27
CA VAL A 52 0.73 -5.00 -13.20
C VAL A 52 1.14 -5.71 -11.92
N VAL A 53 0.39 -6.72 -11.48
CA VAL A 53 0.73 -7.50 -10.29
C VAL A 53 2.08 -8.19 -10.46
N GLY A 54 2.35 -8.77 -11.63
CA GLY A 54 3.66 -9.36 -11.95
C GLY A 54 4.79 -8.35 -11.93
N PHE A 55 4.59 -7.18 -12.55
CA PHE A 55 5.55 -6.09 -12.57
C PHE A 55 5.83 -5.56 -11.16
N LEU A 56 4.79 -5.34 -10.35
CA LEU A 56 4.93 -4.87 -8.97
C LEU A 56 5.64 -5.91 -8.11
N THR A 57 5.37 -7.20 -8.30
CA THR A 57 6.08 -8.28 -7.59
C THR A 57 7.57 -8.27 -7.92
N ALA A 58 7.92 -8.12 -9.21
CA ALA A 58 9.30 -8.03 -9.65
C ALA A 58 10.01 -6.78 -9.11
N ALA A 59 9.39 -5.61 -9.25
CA ALA A 59 9.91 -4.34 -8.77
C ALA A 59 10.05 -4.33 -7.23
N ALA A 60 9.08 -4.90 -6.52
CA ALA A 60 9.14 -5.07 -5.07
C ALA A 60 10.36 -5.90 -4.67
N LYS A 61 10.59 -7.03 -5.34
CA LYS A 61 11.74 -7.89 -5.04
C LYS A 61 13.09 -7.24 -5.36
N GLU A 62 13.15 -6.41 -6.41
CA GLU A 62 14.36 -5.69 -6.81
C GLU A 62 14.70 -4.55 -5.83
N HIS A 63 13.68 -3.86 -5.32
CA HIS A 63 13.82 -2.72 -4.42
C HIS A 63 13.69 -3.08 -2.93
N ASP A 64 13.40 -4.34 -2.60
CA ASP A 64 13.40 -4.86 -1.23
C ASP A 64 14.84 -5.19 -0.78
N ALA A 65 15.22 -4.69 0.40
CA ALA A 65 16.54 -4.94 0.99
C ALA A 65 16.76 -6.43 1.28
N GLU A 66 15.69 -7.16 1.63
CA GLU A 66 15.76 -8.59 1.96
C GLU A 66 15.57 -9.49 0.73
N LYS A 67 15.20 -8.91 -0.43
CA LYS A 67 14.78 -9.65 -1.65
C LYS A 67 13.72 -10.73 -1.38
N ALA A 68 12.99 -10.61 -0.27
CA ALA A 68 11.93 -11.55 0.10
C ALA A 68 10.77 -11.43 -0.91
N GLY A 69 10.62 -10.23 -1.49
CA GLY A 69 9.49 -9.92 -2.34
C GLY A 69 8.20 -9.85 -1.52
N VAL A 70 7.10 -9.58 -2.20
CA VAL A 70 5.78 -9.50 -1.59
C VAL A 70 4.89 -10.50 -2.31
N ASN A 71 4.17 -11.32 -1.55
CA ASN A 71 3.20 -12.21 -2.15
C ASN A 71 1.91 -11.43 -2.45
N LEU A 72 1.63 -11.24 -3.74
CA LEU A 72 0.43 -10.57 -4.21
C LEU A 72 -0.53 -11.62 -4.79
N VAL A 73 -1.76 -11.66 -4.29
CA VAL A 73 -2.80 -12.58 -4.75
C VAL A 73 -3.94 -11.77 -5.35
N LEU A 74 -4.21 -12.01 -6.63
CA LEU A 74 -5.39 -11.51 -7.30
C LEU A 74 -6.50 -12.57 -7.21
N MET A 75 -7.60 -12.26 -6.53
CA MET A 75 -8.77 -13.15 -6.47
C MET A 75 -9.55 -13.12 -7.79
N ASP A 76 -9.72 -11.94 -8.38
CA ASP A 76 -10.43 -11.77 -9.65
C ASP A 76 -9.48 -11.91 -10.85
N ARG A 77 -9.18 -13.16 -11.22
CA ARG A 77 -8.31 -13.46 -12.38
C ARG A 77 -8.94 -13.15 -13.74
N GLU A 78 -10.26 -12.95 -13.81
CA GLU A 78 -10.96 -12.64 -15.06
C GLU A 78 -11.06 -11.13 -15.32
N ASN A 79 -10.58 -10.31 -14.39
CA ASN A 79 -10.55 -8.88 -14.50
C ASN A 79 -9.60 -8.42 -15.62
N GLN A 80 -10.16 -8.01 -16.75
CA GLN A 80 -9.41 -7.45 -17.90
C GLN A 80 -9.24 -5.93 -17.80
N SER A 81 -9.38 -5.35 -16.61
CA SER A 81 -9.20 -3.91 -16.44
C SER A 81 -7.77 -3.54 -16.79
N THR A 82 -7.65 -2.59 -17.70
CA THR A 82 -6.38 -1.97 -18.01
C THR A 82 -6.19 -0.74 -17.14
N VAL A 83 -4.98 -0.57 -16.62
CA VAL A 83 -4.62 0.61 -15.85
C VAL A 83 -3.50 1.35 -16.55
N THR A 84 -3.66 2.68 -16.60
CA THR A 84 -2.67 3.59 -17.16
C THR A 84 -2.30 4.61 -16.09
N LEU A 85 -1.09 4.49 -15.56
CA LEU A 85 -0.59 5.37 -14.51
C LEU A 85 0.93 5.50 -14.61
N THR A 86 1.41 6.70 -14.32
CA THR A 86 2.84 6.97 -14.21
C THR A 86 3.11 7.53 -12.84
N LEU A 87 3.93 6.83 -12.05
CA LEU A 87 4.30 7.19 -10.69
C LEU A 87 5.82 7.32 -10.57
N GLN A 88 6.25 8.23 -9.69
CA GLN A 88 7.66 8.44 -9.41
C GLN A 88 7.90 8.58 -7.92
N LYS A 89 8.90 7.87 -7.41
CA LYS A 89 9.32 7.87 -5.99
C LYS A 89 8.14 7.60 -5.05
N VAL A 90 7.41 6.51 -5.31
CA VAL A 90 6.22 6.14 -4.54
C VAL A 90 6.47 4.82 -3.81
N SER A 91 5.92 4.68 -2.60
CA SER A 91 5.98 3.41 -1.87
C SER A 91 5.13 2.34 -2.54
N LEU A 92 5.57 1.08 -2.43
CA LEU A 92 4.82 -0.06 -2.98
C LEU A 92 3.40 -0.13 -2.43
N HIS A 93 3.22 0.14 -1.13
CA HIS A 93 1.90 0.20 -0.49
C HIS A 93 0.95 1.17 -1.21
N LYS A 94 1.43 2.38 -1.51
CA LYS A 94 0.63 3.42 -2.14
C LYS A 94 0.34 3.10 -3.61
N ILE A 95 1.26 2.44 -4.31
CA ILE A 95 1.04 1.96 -5.67
C ILE A 95 -0.08 0.91 -5.69
N LEU A 96 -0.03 -0.07 -4.78
CA LEU A 96 -1.07 -1.10 -4.65
C LEU A 96 -2.45 -0.49 -4.40
N LYS A 97 -2.53 0.46 -3.47
CA LYS A 97 -3.78 1.19 -3.19
C LYS A 97 -4.33 1.89 -4.43
N LEU A 98 -3.47 2.58 -5.18
CA LEU A 98 -3.87 3.30 -6.39
C LEU A 98 -4.35 2.34 -7.49
N VAL A 99 -3.63 1.24 -7.70
CA VAL A 99 -4.01 0.20 -8.67
C VAL A 99 -5.36 -0.42 -8.29
N GLY A 100 -5.57 -0.73 -7.01
CA GLY A 100 -6.86 -1.21 -6.51
C GLY A 100 -7.98 -0.21 -6.77
N GLU A 101 -7.79 1.07 -6.41
CA GLU A 101 -8.75 2.15 -6.66
C GLU A 101 -9.10 2.30 -8.15
N MET A 102 -8.11 2.17 -9.04
CA MET A 102 -8.31 2.27 -10.50
C MET A 102 -9.02 1.04 -11.08
N ALA A 103 -8.71 -0.15 -10.56
CA ALA A 103 -9.35 -1.40 -10.96
C ALA A 103 -10.72 -1.62 -10.30
N GLY A 104 -11.10 -0.78 -9.33
CA GLY A 104 -12.31 -0.97 -8.52
C GLY A 104 -12.20 -2.15 -7.54
N LEU A 105 -10.98 -2.55 -7.18
CA LEU A 105 -10.67 -3.65 -6.28
C LEU A 105 -10.29 -3.13 -4.89
N SER A 106 -10.66 -3.89 -3.87
CA SER A 106 -10.24 -3.69 -2.49
C SER A 106 -8.90 -4.37 -2.26
N VAL A 107 -7.97 -3.64 -1.66
CA VAL A 107 -6.65 -4.17 -1.29
C VAL A 107 -6.66 -4.49 0.20
N ASP A 108 -6.61 -5.76 0.52
CA ASP A 108 -6.53 -6.28 1.88
C ASP A 108 -5.14 -6.85 2.14
N VAL A 109 -4.55 -6.49 3.28
CA VAL A 109 -3.26 -7.03 3.72
C VAL A 109 -3.54 -8.06 4.81
N GLU A 110 -3.16 -9.30 4.56
CA GLU A 110 -3.31 -10.43 5.48
C GLU A 110 -1.92 -10.94 5.91
N GLU A 111 -1.87 -12.13 6.54
CA GLU A 111 -0.65 -12.76 7.09
C GLU A 111 0.43 -12.99 6.00
N GLY A 112 1.29 -12.00 5.78
CA GLY A 112 2.38 -12.11 4.80
C GLY A 112 1.95 -11.95 3.33
N VAL A 113 0.68 -11.68 3.05
CA VAL A 113 0.10 -11.65 1.70
C VAL A 113 -0.78 -10.43 1.50
N VAL A 114 -0.70 -9.82 0.32
CA VAL A 114 -1.63 -8.77 -0.11
C VAL A 114 -2.62 -9.39 -1.08
N VAL A 115 -3.89 -9.30 -0.74
CA VAL A 115 -5.00 -9.82 -1.52
C VAL A 115 -5.73 -8.66 -2.19
N LEU A 116 -5.94 -8.76 -3.50
CA LEU A 116 -6.79 -7.86 -4.26
C LEU A 116 -8.13 -8.55 -4.53
N ARG A 117 -9.22 -7.96 -4.03
CA ARG A 117 -10.59 -8.50 -4.05
C ARG A 117 -11.54 -7.61 -4.83
#